data_AF-A0A090QIT3-F1
#
_entry.id   AF-A0A090QIT3-F1
#
_cell.length_a   1.000
_cell.length_b   1.000
_cell.length_c   1.000
_cell.angle_alpha   90.00
_cell.angle_beta   90.00
_cell.angle_gamma   90.00
#
_symmetry.space_group_name_H-M   'P 1'
#
loop_
_entity.id
_entity.type
_entity.pdbx_description
1 polymer ?
#
loop_
_entity_poly.entity_id
_entity_poly.type
_entity_poly.pdbx_seq_one_letter_code
_entity_poly.pdbx_strand_id
1 'polypeptide(L)'
;MKKLISLAVPLIISQLVGQLLVFTDVWMMAKLSILSIAGGGLGAAVYSIIFMVAGSTVGCVANLIAIAYGKAQTDPDGGHAEISTSLKSGVLLAVILTLALQPLFFVMPQLLQAANQDPQTVTMAMHYVDA
;
A
#
# COMPACT_ATOMS: atom_id res chain seq x y z
N MET A 1 -11.23 -22.52 -17.47
CA MET A 1 -10.88 -22.78 -16.05
C MET A 1 -9.37 -22.99 -15.81
N LYS A 2 -8.65 -23.85 -16.57
CA LYS A 2 -7.21 -24.07 -16.37
C LYS A 2 -6.35 -22.79 -16.32
N LYS A 3 -6.57 -21.84 -17.25
CA LYS A 3 -5.85 -20.54 -17.26
C LYS A 3 -6.14 -19.67 -16.03
N LEU A 4 -7.38 -19.67 -15.53
CA LEU A 4 -7.75 -18.93 -14.32
C LEU A 4 -7.05 -19.51 -13.09
N ILE A 5 -7.06 -20.84 -12.93
CA ILE A 5 -6.38 -21.52 -11.81
C ILE A 5 -4.86 -21.27 -11.88
N SER A 6 -4.27 -21.28 -13.08
CA SER A 6 -2.84 -21.02 -13.28
C SER A 6 -2.41 -19.59 -12.90
N LEU A 7 -3.33 -18.63 -12.86
CA LEU A 7 -3.06 -17.26 -12.41
C LEU A 7 -3.49 -17.04 -10.95
N ALA A 8 -4.63 -17.61 -10.55
CA ALA A 8 -5.20 -17.43 -9.22
C ALA A 8 -4.34 -18.10 -8.14
N VAL A 9 -3.78 -19.28 -8.38
CA VAL A 9 -2.98 -19.98 -7.36
C VAL A 9 -1.72 -19.18 -6.99
N PRO A 10 -0.86 -18.74 -7.95
CA PRO A 10 0.28 -17.87 -7.63
C PRO A 10 -0.14 -16.56 -6.96
N LEU A 11 -1.25 -15.96 -7.38
CA LEU A 11 -1.76 -14.73 -6.80
C LEU A 11 -2.18 -14.94 -5.33
N ILE A 12 -2.95 -15.99 -5.04
CA ILE A 12 -3.37 -16.35 -3.67
C ILE A 12 -2.15 -16.56 -2.79
N ILE A 13 -1.15 -17.32 -3.26
CA ILE A 13 0.09 -17.55 -2.51
C ILE A 13 0.80 -16.23 -2.24
N SER A 14 0.92 -15.35 -3.24
CA SER A 14 1.54 -14.03 -3.07
C SER A 14 0.83 -13.18 -2.02
N GLN A 15 -0.50 -13.19 -2.00
CA GLN A 15 -1.29 -12.47 -1.01
C GLN A 15 -1.17 -13.08 0.39
N LEU A 16 -1.13 -14.41 0.50
CA LEU A 16 -0.91 -15.09 1.78
C LEU A 16 0.48 -14.78 2.36
N VAL A 17 1.51 -14.75 1.51
CA VAL A 17 2.86 -14.35 1.93
C VAL A 17 2.88 -12.90 2.40
N GLY A 18 2.25 -11.98 1.65
CA GLY A 18 2.12 -10.58 2.06
C GLY A 18 1.46 -10.43 3.43
N GLN A 19 0.37 -11.17 3.69
CA GLN A 19 -0.32 -11.12 4.97
C GLN A 19 0.47 -11.79 6.11
N LEU A 20 1.22 -12.85 5.81
CA LEU A 20 2.11 -13.50 6.78
C LEU A 20 3.24 -12.56 7.22
N LEU A 21 3.79 -11.75 6.32
CA LEU A 21 4.81 -10.76 6.67
C LEU A 21 4.28 -9.76 7.71
N VAL A 22 3.11 -9.16 7.45
CA VAL A 22 2.46 -8.23 8.40
C VAL A 22 2.17 -8.91 9.74
N PHE A 23 1.70 -10.17 9.70
CA PHE A 23 1.45 -10.94 10.92
C PHE A 23 2.74 -11.20 11.71
N THR A 24 3.84 -11.58 11.04
CA THR A 24 5.13 -11.83 11.69
C THR A 24 5.68 -10.56 12.35
N ASP A 25 5.54 -9.40 11.71
CA ASP A 25 5.96 -8.12 12.29
C ASP A 25 5.21 -7.81 13.60
N VAL A 26 3.88 -7.96 13.58
CA VAL A 26 3.04 -7.75 14.77
C VAL A 26 3.34 -8.79 15.84
N TRP A 27 3.54 -10.05 15.46
CA TRP A 27 3.87 -11.12 16.39
C TRP A 27 5.21 -10.87 17.10
N MET A 28 6.20 -10.37 16.37
CA MET A 28 7.50 -9.98 16.93
C MET A 28 7.36 -8.79 17.87
N MET A 29 6.63 -7.72 17.49
CA MET A 29 6.36 -6.59 18.38
C MET A 29 5.68 -7.03 19.68
N ALA A 30 4.80 -8.04 19.59
CA ALA A 30 4.12 -8.59 20.75
C ALA A 30 5.03 -9.32 21.74
N LYS A 31 6.19 -9.79 21.29
CA LYS A 31 7.21 -10.38 22.16
C LYS A 31 8.10 -9.35 22.85
N LEU A 32 8.19 -8.13 22.32
CA LEU A 32 9.05 -7.07 22.85
C LEU A 32 8.41 -6.34 24.03
N SER A 33 7.21 -5.77 23.85
CA SER A 33 6.49 -5.05 24.89
C SER A 33 5.05 -4.73 24.46
N ILE A 34 4.14 -4.59 25.42
CA ILE A 34 2.75 -4.13 25.20
C ILE A 34 2.73 -2.72 24.60
N LEU A 35 3.64 -1.83 25.05
CA LEU A 35 3.77 -0.48 24.50
C LEU A 35 4.26 -0.49 23.05
N SER A 36 5.11 -1.45 22.68
CA SER A 36 5.58 -1.63 21.30
C SER A 36 4.48 -2.10 20.37
N ILE A 37 3.56 -2.98 20.82
CA ILE A 37 2.36 -3.33 20.05
C ILE A 37 1.44 -2.12 19.90
N ALA A 38 1.19 -1.38 20.99
CA ALA A 38 0.26 -0.26 20.96
C ALA A 38 0.76 0.87 20.04
N GLY A 39 2.02 1.28 20.19
CA GLY A 39 2.62 2.32 19.35
C GLY A 39 2.86 1.86 17.92
N GLY A 40 3.46 0.67 17.75
CA GLY A 40 3.74 0.10 16.42
C GLY A 40 2.47 -0.23 15.64
N GLY A 41 1.44 -0.76 16.31
CA GLY A 41 0.13 -1.01 15.71
C GLY A 41 -0.59 0.27 15.32
N LEU A 42 -0.53 1.32 16.14
CA LEU A 42 -1.11 2.63 15.82
C LEU A 42 -0.39 3.27 14.62
N GLY A 43 0.95 3.25 14.59
CA GLY A 43 1.75 3.75 13.47
C GLY A 43 1.49 2.96 12.17
N ALA A 44 1.44 1.64 12.25
CA ALA A 44 1.12 0.77 11.11
C ALA A 44 -0.30 1.02 10.58
N ALA A 45 -1.29 1.24 11.46
CA ALA A 45 -2.67 1.54 11.06
C ALA A 45 -2.77 2.88 10.31
N VAL A 46 -2.10 3.93 10.83
CA VAL A 46 -2.00 5.24 10.19
C VAL A 46 -1.39 5.11 8.80
N TYR A 47 -0.23 4.45 8.70
CA TYR A 47 0.46 4.25 7.43
C TYR A 47 -0.40 3.44 6.45
N SER A 48 -1.04 2.38 6.93
CA SER A 48 -1.88 1.48 6.14
C SER A 48 -3.07 2.20 5.51
N ILE A 49 -3.75 3.11 6.23
CA ILE A 49 -4.87 3.88 5.66
C ILE A 49 -4.40 4.76 4.49
N ILE A 50 -3.31 5.51 4.68
CA ILE A 50 -2.77 6.39 3.63
C ILE A 50 -2.28 5.57 2.44
N PHE A 51 -1.56 4.48 2.71
CA PHE A 51 -1.03 3.60 1.68
C PHE A 51 -2.14 2.83 0.95
N MET A 52 -3.22 2.47 1.62
CA MET A 52 -4.39 1.84 1.01
C MET A 52 -5.04 2.77 -0.02
N VAL A 53 -5.20 4.05 0.31
CA VAL A 53 -5.75 5.05 -0.62
C VAL A 53 -4.84 5.19 -1.84
N ALA A 54 -3.55 5.45 -1.62
CA ALA A 54 -2.59 5.61 -2.71
C ALA A 54 -2.47 4.36 -3.59
N GLY A 55 -2.30 3.20 -2.94
CA GLY A 55 -2.14 1.91 -3.59
C GLY A 55 -3.37 1.48 -4.38
N SER A 56 -4.58 1.78 -3.90
CA SER A 56 -5.81 1.49 -4.64
C SER A 56 -5.91 2.31 -5.92
N THR A 57 -5.56 3.61 -5.85
CA THR A 57 -5.56 4.49 -7.02
C THR A 57 -4.52 4.06 -8.06
N VAL A 58 -3.30 3.71 -7.63
CA VAL A 58 -2.27 3.18 -8.53
C VAL A 58 -2.66 1.80 -9.07
N GLY A 59 -3.34 0.98 -8.26
CA GLY A 59 -3.86 -0.33 -8.65
C GLY A 59 -4.82 -0.27 -9.84
N CYS A 60 -5.58 0.83 -10.02
CA CYS A 60 -6.43 1.02 -11.20
C CYS A 60 -5.64 1.02 -12.51
N VAL A 61 -4.36 1.42 -12.50
CA VAL A 61 -3.48 1.41 -13.68
C VAL A 61 -3.23 -0.02 -14.17
N ALA A 62 -3.19 -1.00 -13.27
CA ALA A 62 -3.04 -2.40 -13.65
C ALA A 62 -4.21 -2.88 -14.54
N ASN A 63 -5.43 -2.39 -14.28
CA ASN A 63 -6.59 -2.68 -15.13
C ASN A 63 -6.45 -2.04 -16.51
N LEU A 64 -5.96 -0.80 -16.59
CA LEU A 64 -5.69 -0.13 -17.87
C LEU A 64 -4.63 -0.89 -18.69
N ILE A 65 -3.55 -1.33 -18.03
CA ILE A 65 -2.51 -2.15 -18.65
C ILE A 65 -3.08 -3.48 -19.15
N ALA A 66 -3.93 -4.15 -18.36
CA ALA A 66 -4.54 -5.42 -18.77
C ALA A 66 -5.45 -5.26 -20.00
N ILE A 67 -6.21 -4.16 -20.08
CA ILE A 67 -7.05 -3.82 -21.25
C ILE A 67 -6.15 -3.54 -22.47
N ALA A 68 -5.10 -2.73 -22.32
CA ALA A 68 -4.15 -2.43 -23.38
C ALA A 68 -3.39 -3.68 -23.86
N TYR A 69 -3.05 -4.59 -22.96
CA TYR A 69 -2.49 -5.91 -23.29
C TYR A 69 -3.47 -6.77 -24.10
N GLY A 70 -4.77 -6.70 -23.80
CA GLY A 70 -5.80 -7.31 -24.62
C GLY A 70 -5.80 -6.76 -26.06
N LYS A 71 -5.75 -5.43 -26.21
CA LYS A 71 -5.69 -4.75 -27.52
C LYS A 71 -4.42 -5.08 -28.32
N ALA A 72 -3.29 -5.24 -27.64
CA ALA A 72 -2.01 -5.57 -28.27
C ALA A 72 -2.03 -6.90 -29.06
N GLN A 73 -3.01 -7.78 -28.79
CA GLN A 73 -3.18 -9.01 -29.59
C GLN A 73 -3.79 -8.75 -30.98
N THR A 74 -4.52 -7.66 -31.17
CA THR A 74 -5.14 -7.27 -32.45
C THR A 74 -4.43 -6.12 -33.13
N ASP A 75 -3.85 -5.20 -32.36
CA ASP A 75 -3.04 -4.07 -32.83
C ASP A 75 -1.79 -3.96 -31.94
N PRO A 76 -0.68 -4.62 -32.32
CA PRO A 76 0.52 -4.69 -31.50
C PRO A 76 1.14 -3.31 -31.25
N ASP A 77 1.25 -2.47 -32.28
CA ASP A 77 1.92 -1.17 -32.19
C ASP A 77 1.12 -0.20 -31.30
N GLY A 78 -0.20 -0.10 -31.50
CA GLY A 78 -1.07 0.71 -30.67
C GLY A 78 -1.17 0.20 -29.22
N GLY A 79 -1.29 -1.11 -29.04
CA GLY A 79 -1.38 -1.73 -27.72
C GLY A 79 -0.12 -1.57 -26.88
N HIS A 80 1.08 -1.74 -27.46
CA HIS A 80 2.33 -1.54 -26.74
C HIS A 80 2.55 -0.06 -26.35
N ALA A 81 2.15 0.88 -27.21
CA ALA A 81 2.18 2.30 -26.89
C ALA A 81 1.25 2.64 -25.71
N GLU A 82 0.03 2.11 -25.69
CA GLU A 82 -0.93 2.28 -24.58
C GLU A 82 -0.42 1.68 -23.26
N ILE A 83 0.19 0.49 -23.29
CA ILE A 83 0.80 -0.13 -22.10
C ILE A 83 1.89 0.77 -21.53
N SER A 84 2.82 1.24 -22.38
CA SER A 84 3.94 2.07 -21.94
C SER A 84 3.47 3.42 -21.38
N THR A 85 2.42 3.99 -21.98
CA THR A 85 1.82 5.25 -21.55
C THR A 85 1.13 5.07 -20.20
N SER A 86 0.32 4.01 -20.05
CA SER A 86 -0.36 3.69 -18.80
C SER A 86 0.63 3.46 -17.65
N LEU A 87 1.73 2.76 -17.93
CA LEU A 87 2.79 2.54 -16.95
C LEU A 87 3.45 3.86 -16.53
N LYS A 88 3.85 4.71 -17.49
CA LYS A 88 4.44 6.03 -17.20
C LYS A 88 3.48 6.92 -16.42
N SER A 89 2.20 6.97 -16.79
CA SER A 89 1.19 7.73 -16.06
C SER A 89 0.97 7.18 -14.65
N GLY A 90 1.03 5.86 -14.47
CA GLY A 90 0.91 5.24 -13.15
C GLY A 90 2.08 5.58 -12.23
N VAL A 91 3.30 5.57 -12.76
CA VAL A 91 4.49 6.00 -12.00
C VAL A 91 4.41 7.48 -11.65
N LEU A 92 4.04 8.34 -12.60
CA LEU A 92 3.87 9.77 -12.34
C LEU A 92 2.77 10.01 -11.30
N LEU A 93 1.65 9.30 -11.39
CA LEU A 93 0.55 9.39 -10.44
C LEU A 93 0.99 8.95 -9.05
N ALA A 94 1.77 7.88 -8.93
CA ALA A 94 2.33 7.46 -7.65
C ALA A 94 3.20 8.57 -7.03
N VAL A 95 4.07 9.20 -7.82
CA VAL A 95 4.89 10.33 -7.35
C VAL A 95 4.03 11.51 -6.89
N ILE A 96 3.01 11.88 -7.68
CA ILE A 96 2.09 12.96 -7.33
C ILE A 96 1.35 12.65 -6.03
N LEU A 97 0.83 11.43 -5.89
CA LEU A 97 0.12 10.99 -4.68
C LEU A 97 1.04 10.97 -3.45
N THR A 98 2.28 10.51 -3.60
CA THR A 98 3.28 10.58 -2.52
C THR A 98 3.47 12.02 -2.07
N LEU A 99 3.74 12.95 -2.99
CA LEU A 99 3.94 14.35 -2.65
C LEU A 99 2.69 15.00 -2.04
N ALA A 100 1.50 14.62 -2.51
CA ALA A 100 0.24 15.17 -2.03
C ALA A 100 -0.17 14.63 -0.65
N LEU A 101 0.10 13.34 -0.37
CA LEU A 101 -0.31 12.68 0.87
C LEU A 101 0.75 12.78 1.97
N GLN A 102 2.02 12.96 1.64
CA GLN A 102 3.10 13.05 2.62
C GLN A 102 2.88 14.14 3.70
N PRO A 103 2.34 15.34 3.39
CA PRO A 103 2.02 16.34 4.41
C PRO A 103 1.04 15.87 5.49
N LEU A 104 0.23 14.84 5.22
CA LEU A 104 -0.71 14.29 6.20
C LEU A 104 0.00 13.68 7.41
N PHE A 105 1.23 13.17 7.23
CA PHE A 105 2.00 12.61 8.33
C PHE A 105 2.44 13.69 9.34
N PHE A 106 2.66 14.93 8.91
CA PHE A 106 3.05 16.03 9.82
C PHE A 106 1.93 16.47 10.76
N VAL A 107 0.66 16.37 10.33
CA VAL A 107 -0.51 16.72 11.15
C VAL A 107 -1.03 15.51 11.97
N MET A 108 -0.49 14.32 11.72
CA MET A 108 -0.92 13.09 12.36
C MET A 108 -0.81 13.08 13.90
N PRO A 109 0.27 13.58 14.53
CA PRO A 109 0.35 13.60 15.99
C PRO A 109 -0.79 14.39 16.62
N GLN A 110 -1.16 15.52 16.01
CA GLN A 110 -2.23 16.39 16.46
C GLN A 110 -3.60 15.74 16.30
N LEU A 111 -3.82 15.06 15.18
CA LEU A 111 -5.05 14.29 14.92
C LEU A 111 -5.21 13.14 15.91
N LEU A 112 -4.12 12.41 16.21
CA LEU A 112 -4.14 11.30 17.16
C LEU A 112 -4.39 11.79 18.59
N GLN A 113 -3.77 12.90 18.99
CA GLN A 113 -4.03 13.53 20.29
C GLN A 113 -5.47 14.04 20.40
N ALA A 114 -6.01 14.66 19.34
CA ALA A 114 -7.41 15.07 19.27
C ALA A 114 -8.37 13.86 19.36
N ALA A 115 -7.93 12.69 18.90
CA ALA A 115 -8.64 11.42 19.05
C ALA A 115 -8.46 10.76 20.44
N ASN A 116 -7.93 11.49 21.43
CA ASN A 116 -7.66 11.03 22.80
C ASN A 116 -6.73 9.80 22.89
N GLN A 117 -5.79 9.66 21.94
CA GLN A 117 -4.74 8.65 22.05
C GLN A 117 -3.74 9.01 23.14
N ASP A 118 -3.21 7.99 23.82
CA ASP A 118 -2.19 8.17 24.86
C ASP A 118 -0.92 8.84 24.30
N PRO A 119 -0.38 9.90 24.93
CA PRO A 119 0.77 10.64 24.40
C PRO A 119 2.04 9.80 24.21
N GLN A 120 2.27 8.79 25.07
CA GLN A 120 3.43 7.91 24.94
C GLN A 120 3.27 7.00 23.72
N THR A 121 2.05 6.49 23.50
CA THR A 121 1.69 5.67 22.34
C THR A 121 1.79 6.44 21.03
N VAL A 122 1.36 7.72 21.01
CA VAL A 122 1.50 8.61 19.84
C VAL A 122 2.97 8.85 19.52
N THR A 123 3.81 9.09 20.52
CA THR A 123 5.26 9.29 20.31
C THR A 123 5.90 8.06 19.68
N MET A 124 5.57 6.87 20.17
CA MET A 124 6.06 5.61 19.60
C MET A 124 5.53 5.36 18.18
N ALA A 125 4.28 5.72 17.90
CA ALA A 125 3.70 5.63 16.56
C ALA A 125 4.40 6.58 15.57
N MET A 126 4.74 7.80 15.99
CA MET A 126 5.47 8.74 15.14
C MET A 126 6.91 8.30 14.88
N HIS A 127 7.58 7.67 15.85
CA HIS A 127 8.87 7.04 15.60
C HIS A 127 8.82 5.96 14.51
N TYR A 128 7.70 5.26 14.36
CA TYR A 128 7.51 4.30 13.28
C TYR A 128 7.27 4.98 11.92
N VAL A 129 6.54 6.09 11.91
CA VAL A 129 6.16 6.83 10.70
C VAL A 129 7.28 7.72 10.16
N ASP A 130 8.10 8.28 11.04
CA ASP A 130 9.18 9.21 10.70
C ASP A 130 10.53 8.51 10.39
N ALA A 131 10.62 7.19 10.62
CA ALA A 131 11.82 6.38 10.38
C ALA A 131 12.06 6.13 8.87
#